data_AF-A0A7C4PJU8-F1
#
_entry.id   AF-A0A7C4PJU8-F1
#
_cell.length_a   1.000
_cell.length_b   1.000
_cell.length_c   1.000
_cell.angle_alpha   90.00
_cell.angle_beta   90.00
_cell.angle_gamma   90.00
#
_symmetry.space_group_name_H-M   'P 1'
#
loop_
_entity.id
_entity.type
_entity.pdbx_description
1 polymer ?
#
loop_
_entity_poly.entity_id
_entity_poly.type
_entity_poly.pdbx_seq_one_letter_code
_entity_poly.pdbx_strand_id
1 'polypeptide(L)'
;MKIFVPGRVCLLGEHSDWAGGYRRINAEIEKGYAIICGTNQGIYAEVEPHPNKLILTSTTPEGEVVGPYEIAMEPQALLEEAQQGGFWSYVAGVAYQVLTNYHVRGLVIHNYKTDLPIRKGLSSSAAICVLTARAFNRIYDLKLTIRGEMELAYMGEITTPSRCGRMDQGCAYGNRPVLMT
;
A
#
# COMPACT_ATOMS: atom_id res chain seq x y z
N MET A 1 -15.38 9.09 0.89
CA MET A 1 -15.32 8.21 2.10
C MET A 1 -13.99 8.40 2.82
N LYS A 2 -13.93 8.26 4.15
CA LYS A 2 -12.67 8.41 4.92
C LYS A 2 -11.96 7.09 5.17
N ILE A 3 -10.65 7.05 4.97
CA ILE A 3 -9.77 5.90 5.21
C ILE A 3 -8.56 6.36 6.03
N PHE A 4 -8.18 5.53 6.99
CA PHE A 4 -6.93 5.65 7.72
C PHE A 4 -6.14 4.35 7.57
N VAL A 5 -4.84 4.46 7.34
CA VAL A 5 -3.90 3.34 7.38
C VAL A 5 -2.69 3.75 8.22
N PRO A 6 -2.38 3.00 9.30
CA PRO A 6 -1.25 3.34 10.15
C PRO A 6 0.07 2.96 9.46
N GLY A 7 1.18 3.49 9.98
CA GLY A 7 2.48 2.83 9.80
C GLY A 7 2.56 1.53 10.60
N ARG A 8 3.71 0.86 10.56
CA ARG A 8 3.96 -0.36 11.35
C ARG A 8 5.31 -0.35 12.02
N VAL A 9 5.38 -1.03 13.17
CA VAL A 9 6.63 -1.42 13.83
C VAL A 9 6.74 -2.95 13.86
N CYS A 10 7.96 -3.46 13.70
CA CYS A 10 8.29 -4.85 13.96
C CYS A 10 8.73 -4.97 15.43
N LEU A 11 8.00 -5.78 16.20
CA LEU A 11 8.32 -6.07 17.59
C LEU A 11 9.32 -7.23 17.70
N LEU A 12 9.21 -8.22 16.80
CA LEU A 12 10.08 -9.38 16.72
C LEU A 12 10.10 -9.93 15.30
N GLY A 13 11.22 -10.49 14.86
CA GLY A 13 11.30 -11.23 13.59
C GLY A 13 11.56 -10.35 12.37
N GLU A 14 12.31 -9.26 12.53
CA GLU A 14 12.82 -8.47 11.41
C GLU A 14 13.56 -9.37 10.40
N HIS A 15 13.44 -9.06 9.11
CA HIS A 15 14.01 -9.85 7.99
C HIS A 15 13.49 -11.29 7.83
N SER A 16 12.54 -11.75 8.66
CA SER A 16 12.00 -13.11 8.56
C SER A 16 11.14 -13.33 7.31
N ASP A 17 10.57 -12.27 6.74
CA ASP A 17 9.74 -12.31 5.53
C ASP A 17 10.57 -12.58 4.27
N TRP A 18 11.76 -11.98 4.16
CA TRP A 18 12.73 -12.29 3.10
C TRP A 18 13.25 -13.73 3.22
N ALA A 19 13.65 -14.14 4.43
CA ALA A 19 14.12 -15.50 4.68
C ALA A 19 13.03 -16.54 4.36
N GLY A 20 11.78 -16.26 4.74
CA GLY A 20 10.63 -17.10 4.43
C GLY A 20 10.35 -17.27 2.93
N GLY A 21 10.77 -16.32 2.10
CA GLY A 21 10.66 -16.42 0.65
C GLY A 21 11.41 -17.62 0.04
N TYR A 22 12.56 -18.00 0.62
CA TYR A 22 13.36 -19.15 0.16
C TYR A 22 12.65 -20.49 0.34
N ARG A 23 11.62 -20.55 1.19
CA ARG A 23 10.82 -21.76 1.38
C ARG A 23 10.09 -22.21 0.11
N ARG A 24 9.88 -21.29 -0.85
CA ARG A 24 9.34 -21.60 -2.19
C ARG A 24 10.28 -22.50 -3.00
N ILE A 25 11.58 -22.44 -2.73
CA ILE A 25 12.61 -23.22 -3.47
C ILE A 25 13.22 -24.34 -2.61
N ASN A 26 13.15 -24.24 -1.28
CA ASN A 26 13.56 -25.31 -0.38
C ASN A 26 12.55 -25.49 0.76
N ALA A 27 11.80 -26.59 0.74
CA ALA A 27 10.77 -26.90 1.74
C ALA A 27 11.32 -27.26 3.13
N GLU A 28 12.62 -27.56 3.25
CA GLU A 28 13.30 -27.83 4.53
C GLU A 28 13.54 -26.54 5.35
N ILE A 29 13.43 -25.37 4.72
CA ILE A 29 13.51 -24.09 5.42
C ILE A 29 12.26 -23.93 6.29
N GLU A 30 12.49 -23.72 7.58
CA GLU A 30 11.43 -23.45 8.56
C GLU A 30 10.67 -22.16 8.25
N LYS A 31 9.43 -22.07 8.74
CA LYS A 31 8.64 -20.85 8.58
C LYS A 31 9.28 -19.70 9.36
N GLY A 32 9.34 -18.53 8.73
CA GLY A 32 9.64 -17.29 9.42
C GLY A 32 8.46 -16.87 10.29
N TYR A 33 8.75 -16.16 11.38
CA TYR A 33 7.74 -15.59 12.25
C TYR A 33 8.10 -14.14 12.54
N ALA A 34 7.12 -13.25 12.42
CA ALA A 34 7.26 -11.87 12.85
C ALA A 34 6.06 -11.46 13.70
N ILE A 35 6.30 -10.62 14.70
CA ILE A 35 5.24 -9.94 15.43
C ILE A 35 5.32 -8.47 15.05
N ILE A 36 4.26 -7.97 14.44
CA ILE A 36 4.15 -6.56 14.04
C ILE A 36 2.98 -5.89 14.74
N CYS A 37 3.01 -4.57 14.82
CA CYS A 37 1.88 -3.78 15.29
C CYS A 37 1.78 -2.47 14.50
N GLY A 38 0.56 -2.08 14.12
CA GLY A 38 0.33 -0.75 13.55
C GLY A 38 0.54 0.35 14.59
N THR A 39 1.07 1.48 14.17
CA THR A 39 1.23 2.65 15.03
C THR A 39 -0.09 3.42 15.18
N ASN A 40 -0.09 4.46 16.03
CA ASN A 40 -1.18 5.44 16.11
C ASN A 40 -0.99 6.61 15.13
N GLN A 41 0.00 6.52 14.24
CA GLN A 41 0.33 7.52 13.21
C GLN A 41 0.21 6.87 11.84
N GLY A 42 -0.15 7.64 10.82
CA GLY A 42 -0.43 7.08 9.50
C GLY A 42 -0.85 8.09 8.47
N ILE A 43 -1.54 7.57 7.47
CA ILE A 43 -2.02 8.30 6.30
C ILE A 43 -3.54 8.33 6.38
N TYR A 44 -4.10 9.53 6.31
CA TYR A 44 -5.53 9.77 6.32
C TYR A 44 -5.94 10.28 4.94
N ALA A 45 -6.97 9.68 4.36
CA ALA A 45 -7.45 10.08 3.05
C ALA A 45 -8.97 10.12 2.95
N GLU A 46 -9.45 11.01 2.10
CA GLU A 46 -10.79 11.00 1.54
C GLU A 46 -10.74 10.44 0.13
N VAL A 47 -11.65 9.52 -0.18
CA VAL A 47 -11.70 8.81 -1.45
C VAL A 47 -13.07 8.92 -2.10
N GLU A 48 -13.10 9.21 -3.39
CA GLU A 48 -14.30 9.27 -4.22
C GLU A 48 -14.12 8.49 -5.53
N PRO A 49 -15.18 7.93 -6.13
CA PRO A 49 -15.08 7.31 -7.44
C PRO A 49 -14.84 8.36 -8.53
N HIS A 50 -14.05 8.00 -9.54
CA HIS A 50 -13.86 8.82 -10.74
C HIS A 50 -14.12 7.97 -12.00
N PRO A 51 -14.70 8.51 -13.08
CA PRO A 51 -15.07 7.70 -14.24
C PRO A 51 -13.90 7.00 -14.96
N ASN A 52 -12.71 7.61 -15.01
CA ASN A 52 -11.61 7.10 -15.87
C ASN A 52 -10.19 7.54 -15.48
N LYS A 53 -9.99 8.16 -14.31
CA LYS A 53 -8.69 8.70 -13.89
C LYS A 53 -8.43 8.41 -12.43
N LEU A 54 -7.16 8.24 -12.10
CA LEU A 54 -6.66 8.26 -10.75
C LEU A 54 -6.15 9.69 -10.47
N ILE A 55 -6.83 10.40 -9.57
CA ILE A 55 -6.50 11.80 -9.20
C ILE A 55 -5.99 11.81 -7.77
N LEU A 56 -4.79 12.35 -7.57
CA LEU A 56 -4.06 12.23 -6.31
C LEU A 56 -3.67 13.61 -5.77
N THR A 57 -3.98 13.84 -4.49
CA THR A 57 -3.51 14.99 -3.73
C THR A 57 -2.99 14.51 -2.38
N SER A 58 -1.85 15.02 -1.92
CA SER A 58 -1.23 14.63 -0.65
C SER A 58 -0.78 15.83 0.15
N THR A 59 -1.06 15.82 1.45
CA THR A 59 -0.51 16.75 2.42
C THR A 59 0.64 16.07 3.16
N THR A 60 1.83 16.65 3.06
CA THR A 60 3.05 16.17 3.75
C THR A 60 2.93 16.40 5.27
N PRO A 61 3.77 15.74 6.09
CA PRO A 61 3.84 16.02 7.53
C PRO A 61 4.14 17.48 7.86
N GLU A 62 4.82 18.20 6.96
CA GLU A 62 5.14 19.62 7.07
C GLU A 62 3.98 20.54 6.67
N GLY A 63 2.86 19.97 6.20
CA GLY A 63 1.66 20.70 5.78
C GLY A 63 1.69 21.19 4.32
N GLU A 64 2.69 20.80 3.54
CA GLU A 64 2.77 21.11 2.11
C GLU A 64 1.76 20.25 1.33
N VAL A 65 1.04 20.85 0.39
CA VAL A 65 0.09 20.14 -0.47
C VAL A 65 0.72 19.89 -1.83
N VAL A 66 0.78 18.63 -2.24
CA VAL A 66 1.28 18.16 -3.53
C VAL A 66 0.10 17.62 -4.36
N GLY A 67 -0.05 18.13 -5.58
CA GLY A 67 -1.13 17.75 -6.51
C GLY A 67 -2.06 18.92 -6.89
N PRO A 68 -3.19 18.65 -7.56
CA PRO A 68 -3.63 17.33 -8.00
C PRO A 68 -2.70 16.76 -9.08
N TYR A 69 -2.42 15.47 -8.99
CA TYR A 69 -1.73 14.71 -10.03
C TYR A 69 -2.70 13.72 -10.66
N GLU A 70 -2.75 13.66 -11.98
CA GLU A 70 -3.72 12.85 -12.71
C GLU A 70 -3.01 11.77 -13.52
N ILE A 71 -3.49 10.53 -13.38
CA ILE A 71 -3.05 9.39 -14.18
C ILE A 71 -4.28 8.77 -14.85
N ALA A 72 -4.20 8.47 -16.13
CA ALA A 72 -5.28 7.75 -16.81
C ALA A 72 -5.42 6.34 -16.20
N MET A 73 -6.66 5.85 -16.04
CA MET A 73 -6.89 4.45 -15.64
C MET A 73 -6.70 3.50 -16.82
N GLU A 74 -5.49 3.48 -17.34
CA GLU A 74 -5.06 2.64 -18.46
C GLU A 74 -3.82 1.85 -18.03
N PRO A 75 -3.71 0.55 -18.35
CA PRO A 75 -2.61 -0.29 -17.85
C PRO A 75 -1.22 0.28 -18.17
N GLN A 76 -1.03 0.81 -19.38
CA GLN A 76 0.25 1.37 -19.82
C GLN A 76 0.63 2.61 -19.01
N ALA A 77 -0.29 3.57 -18.87
CA ALA A 77 -0.04 4.81 -18.12
C ALA A 77 0.25 4.55 -16.64
N LEU A 78 -0.49 3.63 -16.01
CA LEU A 78 -0.28 3.26 -14.61
C LEU A 78 1.06 2.54 -14.41
N LEU A 79 1.44 1.65 -15.34
CA LEU A 79 2.70 0.91 -15.27
C LEU A 79 3.90 1.84 -15.49
N GLU A 80 3.84 2.74 -16.47
CA GLU A 80 4.88 3.74 -16.71
C GLU A 80 5.11 4.62 -15.48
N GLU A 81 4.05 5.13 -14.86
CA GLU A 81 4.16 5.91 -13.63
C GLU A 81 4.71 5.08 -12.46
N ALA A 82 4.26 3.83 -12.30
CA ALA A 82 4.77 2.94 -11.26
C ALA A 82 6.28 2.69 -11.39
N GLN A 83 6.80 2.58 -12.62
CA GLN A 83 8.21 2.29 -12.88
C GLN A 83 9.13 3.50 -12.72
N GLN A 84 8.62 4.73 -12.71
CA GLN A 84 9.43 5.94 -12.50
C GLN A 84 10.06 6.01 -11.11
N GLY A 85 9.45 5.37 -10.09
CA GLY A 85 9.96 5.39 -8.72
C GLY A 85 9.81 6.73 -7.99
N GLY A 86 9.04 7.67 -8.55
CA GLY A 86 8.63 8.92 -7.93
C GLY A 86 7.54 8.77 -6.85
N PHE A 87 7.11 9.90 -6.30
CA PHE A 87 6.16 9.98 -5.18
C PHE A 87 4.84 9.23 -5.41
N TRP A 88 4.30 9.27 -6.63
CA TRP A 88 3.01 8.66 -6.99
C TRP A 88 3.11 7.18 -7.43
N SER A 89 4.33 6.67 -7.62
CA SER A 89 4.57 5.32 -8.16
C SER A 89 3.88 4.22 -7.39
N TYR A 90 3.84 4.33 -6.06
CA TYR A 90 3.20 3.33 -5.19
C TYR A 90 1.70 3.22 -5.44
N VAL A 91 1.02 4.37 -5.55
CA VAL A 91 -0.42 4.41 -5.82
C VAL A 91 -0.69 3.91 -7.24
N ALA A 92 0.13 4.33 -8.21
CA ALA A 92 0.04 3.89 -9.60
C ALA A 92 0.24 2.37 -9.73
N GLY A 93 1.23 1.80 -9.04
CA GLY A 93 1.51 0.37 -9.03
C GLY A 93 0.36 -0.45 -8.47
N VAL A 94 -0.26 -0.01 -7.36
CA VAL A 94 -1.45 -0.68 -6.83
C VAL A 94 -2.63 -0.54 -7.78
N ALA A 95 -2.88 0.65 -8.32
CA ALA A 95 -3.96 0.87 -9.28
C ALA A 95 -3.79 0.01 -10.55
N TYR A 96 -2.56 -0.16 -11.04
CA TYR A 96 -2.23 -1.09 -12.13
C TYR A 96 -2.64 -2.53 -11.78
N GLN A 97 -2.26 -3.01 -10.59
CA GLN A 97 -2.63 -4.35 -10.14
C GLN A 97 -4.14 -4.51 -9.96
N VAL A 98 -4.84 -3.51 -9.42
CA VAL A 98 -6.31 -3.60 -9.32
C VAL A 98 -6.95 -3.61 -10.70
N LEU A 99 -6.54 -2.72 -11.60
CA LEU A 99 -7.13 -2.60 -12.95
C LEU A 99 -6.92 -3.87 -13.78
N THR A 100 -5.79 -4.54 -13.62
CA THR A 100 -5.48 -5.79 -14.34
C THR A 100 -6.20 -7.02 -13.77
N ASN A 101 -6.61 -6.99 -12.50
CA ASN A 101 -7.26 -8.13 -11.84
C ASN A 101 -8.77 -7.96 -11.63
N TYR A 102 -9.31 -6.74 -11.74
CA TYR A 102 -10.71 -6.42 -11.44
C TYR A 102 -11.29 -5.40 -12.42
N HIS A 103 -12.61 -5.44 -12.59
CA HIS A 103 -13.33 -4.45 -13.39
C HIS A 103 -13.64 -3.21 -12.55
N VAL A 104 -12.73 -2.23 -12.55
CA VAL A 104 -12.83 -0.98 -11.80
C VAL A 104 -12.68 0.24 -12.70
N ARG A 105 -13.10 1.41 -12.19
CA ARG A 105 -12.83 2.72 -12.79
C ARG A 105 -11.85 3.50 -11.91
N GLY A 106 -11.73 4.80 -12.13
CA GLY A 106 -10.83 5.68 -11.40
C GLY A 106 -11.24 6.00 -9.97
N LEU A 107 -10.34 6.68 -9.27
CA LEU A 107 -10.55 7.20 -7.92
C LEU A 107 -9.98 8.61 -7.82
N VAL A 108 -10.59 9.44 -6.99
CA VAL A 108 -9.95 10.60 -6.40
C VAL A 108 -9.46 10.19 -5.01
N ILE A 109 -8.18 10.32 -4.73
CA ILE A 109 -7.57 10.06 -3.42
C ILE A 109 -6.96 11.37 -2.92
N HIS A 110 -7.60 11.96 -1.92
CA HIS A 110 -7.12 13.14 -1.22
C HIS A 110 -6.56 12.72 0.13
N ASN A 111 -5.24 12.51 0.20
CA ASN A 111 -4.52 12.36 1.45
C ASN A 111 -4.39 13.72 2.15
N TYR A 112 -5.37 14.04 3.00
CA TYR A 112 -5.48 15.35 3.65
C TYR A 112 -4.62 15.51 4.92
N LYS A 113 -4.06 14.41 5.44
CA LYS A 113 -3.16 14.42 6.61
C LYS A 113 -2.24 13.21 6.59
N THR A 114 -0.96 13.45 6.83
CA THR A 114 0.03 12.41 7.10
C THR A 114 0.80 12.77 8.36
N ASP A 115 0.61 12.02 9.44
CA ASP A 115 1.39 12.20 10.68
C ASP A 115 2.42 11.08 10.89
N LEU A 116 2.63 10.26 9.85
CA LEU A 116 3.66 9.24 9.80
C LEU A 116 5.04 9.86 9.53
N PRO A 117 6.05 9.65 10.39
CA PRO A 117 7.41 10.14 10.14
C PRO A 117 8.02 9.52 8.87
N ILE A 118 8.34 10.38 7.90
CA ILE A 118 9.00 9.99 6.66
C ILE A 118 10.43 9.50 6.95
N ARG A 119 10.89 8.47 6.23
CA ARG A 119 12.27 7.91 6.27
C ARG A 119 12.72 7.36 7.63
N LYS A 120 11.81 7.01 8.54
CA LYS A 120 12.14 6.39 9.84
C LYS A 120 11.87 4.88 9.91
N GLY A 121 11.77 4.20 8.76
CA GLY A 121 11.51 2.75 8.72
C GLY A 121 10.11 2.34 9.20
N LEU A 122 9.13 3.25 9.14
CA LEU A 122 7.74 3.03 9.59
C LEU A 122 6.78 2.59 8.47
N SER A 123 7.31 2.12 7.35
CA SER A 123 6.55 1.62 6.19
C SER A 123 5.58 2.61 5.56
N SER A 124 6.05 3.82 5.29
CA SER A 124 5.25 4.83 4.59
C SER A 124 4.80 4.38 3.19
N SER A 125 5.63 3.62 2.46
CA SER A 125 5.25 3.03 1.16
C SER A 125 4.14 2.00 1.29
N ALA A 126 4.28 1.03 2.21
CA ALA A 126 3.26 0.01 2.39
C ALA A 126 1.93 0.60 2.91
N ALA A 127 1.98 1.61 3.77
CA ALA A 127 0.77 2.29 4.24
C ALA A 127 -0.01 2.94 3.10
N ILE A 128 0.66 3.61 2.15
CA ILE A 128 -0.02 4.21 0.99
C ILE A 128 -0.49 3.13 -0.01
N CYS A 129 0.27 2.05 -0.19
CA CYS A 129 -0.15 0.91 -1.01
C CYS A 129 -1.43 0.26 -0.45
N VAL A 130 -1.45 -0.02 0.86
CA VAL A 130 -2.62 -0.58 1.55
C VAL A 130 -3.80 0.38 1.52
N LEU A 131 -3.57 1.70 1.70
CA LEU A 131 -4.62 2.71 1.59
C LEU A 131 -5.27 2.67 0.21
N THR A 132 -4.46 2.59 -0.83
CA THR A 132 -4.92 2.52 -2.23
C THR A 132 -5.70 1.23 -2.50
N ALA A 133 -5.18 0.08 -2.08
CA ALA A 133 -5.87 -1.20 -2.24
C ALA A 133 -7.22 -1.21 -1.50
N ARG A 134 -7.24 -0.69 -0.26
CA ARG A 134 -8.44 -0.54 0.55
C ARG A 134 -9.44 0.45 -0.04
N ALA A 135 -8.97 1.52 -0.67
CA ALA A 135 -9.78 2.49 -1.37
C ALA A 135 -10.55 1.83 -2.52
N PHE A 136 -9.85 1.09 -3.39
CA PHE A 136 -10.49 0.32 -4.47
C PHE A 136 -11.43 -0.75 -3.92
N ASN A 137 -11.00 -1.53 -2.92
CA ASN A 137 -11.81 -2.57 -2.31
C ASN A 137 -13.17 -2.04 -1.82
N ARG A 138 -13.17 -0.88 -1.16
CA ARG A 138 -14.39 -0.30 -0.57
C ARG A 138 -15.25 0.46 -1.57
N ILE A 139 -14.66 1.22 -2.49
CA ILE A 139 -15.43 1.99 -3.49
C ILE A 139 -16.10 1.08 -4.50
N TYR A 140 -15.41 0.02 -4.94
CA TYR A 140 -15.93 -0.94 -5.93
C TYR A 140 -16.48 -2.22 -5.31
N ASP A 141 -16.54 -2.30 -3.98
CA ASP A 141 -17.08 -3.44 -3.24
C ASP A 141 -16.50 -4.80 -3.68
N LEU A 142 -15.17 -4.86 -3.85
CA LEU A 142 -14.46 -6.02 -4.40
C LEU A 142 -14.46 -7.25 -3.47
N LYS A 143 -15.03 -7.12 -2.26
CA LYS A 143 -15.12 -8.18 -1.23
C LYS A 143 -13.77 -8.78 -0.83
N LEU A 144 -12.68 -8.01 -0.94
CA LEU A 144 -11.37 -8.48 -0.54
C LEU A 144 -11.25 -8.54 0.99
N THR A 145 -10.62 -9.61 1.46
CA THR A 145 -10.19 -9.71 2.86
C THR A 145 -9.01 -8.77 3.12
N ILE A 146 -8.67 -8.54 4.39
CA ILE A 146 -7.45 -7.79 4.76
C ILE A 146 -6.20 -8.40 4.09
N ARG A 147 -6.11 -9.73 4.02
CA ARG A 147 -5.02 -10.42 3.32
C ARG A 147 -5.02 -10.14 1.81
N GLY A 148 -6.20 -10.00 1.20
CA GLY A 148 -6.32 -9.59 -0.20
C GLY A 148 -5.87 -8.15 -0.44
N GLU A 149 -6.22 -7.22 0.46
CA GLU A 149 -5.69 -5.85 0.43
C GLU A 149 -4.17 -5.83 0.54
N MET A 150 -3.61 -6.65 1.45
CA MET A 150 -2.16 -6.77 1.63
C MET A 150 -1.47 -7.34 0.40
N GLU A 151 -2.03 -8.37 -0.23
CA GLU A 151 -1.45 -8.96 -1.44
C GLU A 151 -1.44 -7.96 -2.60
N LEU A 152 -2.54 -7.23 -2.83
CA LEU A 152 -2.59 -6.19 -3.85
C LEU A 152 -1.61 -5.05 -3.56
N ALA A 153 -1.53 -4.62 -2.30
CA ALA A 153 -0.57 -3.61 -1.88
C ALA A 153 0.88 -4.06 -2.14
N TYR A 154 1.21 -5.31 -1.80
CA TYR A 154 2.53 -5.89 -2.04
C TYR A 154 2.84 -5.98 -3.53
N MET A 155 1.91 -6.52 -4.33
CA MET A 155 2.05 -6.63 -5.78
C MET A 155 2.24 -5.26 -6.44
N GLY A 156 1.50 -4.25 -5.96
CA GLY A 156 1.65 -2.87 -6.44
C GLY A 156 3.00 -2.26 -6.05
N GLU A 157 3.48 -2.52 -4.84
CA GLU A 157 4.77 -2.02 -4.38
C GLU A 157 5.94 -2.64 -5.17
N ILE A 158 5.92 -3.94 -5.45
CA ILE A 158 6.96 -4.59 -6.28
C ILE A 158 6.81 -4.30 -7.79
N THR A 159 5.72 -3.65 -8.21
CA THR A 159 5.60 -3.10 -9.58
C THR A 159 6.47 -1.83 -9.73
N THR A 160 6.80 -1.18 -8.62
CA THR A 160 7.78 -0.08 -8.57
C THR A 160 9.22 -0.62 -8.47
N PRO A 161 10.26 0.23 -8.61
CA PRO A 161 11.64 -0.18 -8.35
C PRO A 161 11.95 -0.62 -6.90
N SER A 162 10.97 -0.56 -5.99
CA SER A 162 11.12 -0.98 -4.59
C SER A 162 11.41 -2.48 -4.46
N ARG A 163 12.39 -2.81 -3.62
CA ARG A 163 12.69 -4.18 -3.21
C ARG A 163 12.24 -4.33 -1.76
N CYS A 164 10.96 -4.63 -1.57
CA CYS A 164 10.36 -4.83 -0.26
C CYS A 164 9.93 -6.29 -0.05
N GLY A 165 9.88 -6.70 1.22
CA GLY A 165 9.23 -7.92 1.63
C GLY A 165 7.74 -7.70 1.91
N ARG A 166 7.06 -8.72 2.42
CA ARG A 166 5.60 -8.72 2.64
C ARG A 166 5.18 -8.23 4.03
N MET A 167 6.13 -8.08 4.95
CA MET A 167 5.82 -7.77 6.35
C MET A 167 5.15 -6.40 6.49
N ASP A 168 5.56 -5.42 5.70
CA ASP A 168 5.17 -4.02 5.83
C ASP A 168 3.70 -3.78 5.51
N GLN A 169 3.13 -4.53 4.57
CA GLN A 169 1.71 -4.44 4.24
C GLN A 169 0.83 -4.93 5.41
N GLY A 170 1.42 -5.61 6.41
CA GLY A 170 0.73 -5.97 7.65
C GLY A 170 0.22 -4.78 8.47
N CYS A 171 0.62 -3.54 8.16
CA CYS A 171 -0.05 -2.33 8.64
C CYS A 171 -1.57 -2.31 8.34
N ALA A 172 -2.03 -3.11 7.36
CA ALA A 172 -3.43 -3.31 7.04
C ALA A 172 -4.27 -3.83 8.23
N TYR A 173 -3.66 -4.54 9.19
CA TYR A 173 -4.34 -5.06 10.37
C TYR A 173 -4.63 -3.99 11.46
N GLY A 174 -4.13 -2.77 11.30
CA GLY A 174 -4.33 -1.71 12.28
C GLY A 174 -3.42 -1.83 13.50
N ASN A 175 -3.86 -1.28 14.63
CA ASN A 175 -3.09 -1.15 15.88
C ASN A 175 -3.06 -2.40 16.76
N ARG A 176 -3.44 -3.56 16.23
CA ARG A 176 -3.41 -4.83 16.95
C ARG A 176 -2.08 -5.53 16.69
N PRO A 177 -1.39 -6.06 17.71
CA PRO A 177 -0.28 -6.96 17.50
C PRO A 177 -0.73 -8.19 16.71
N VAL A 178 0.00 -8.52 15.64
CA VAL A 178 -0.29 -9.66 14.77
C VAL A 178 0.96 -10.51 14.61
N LEU A 179 0.78 -11.82 14.78
CA LEU A 179 1.74 -12.83 14.39
C LEU A 179 1.63 -13.08 12.88
N MET A 180 2.71 -12.80 12.15
CA MET A 180 2.90 -13.12 10.74
C MET A 180 3.69 -14.42 10.59
N THR A 181 3.29 -15.23 9.60
CA THR A 181 3.82 -16.57 9.31
C THR A 181 3.88 -16.82 7.81
#